data_AF-A0ABC8YDF8-F1
#
_entry.id   AF-A0ABC8YDF8-F1
#
_cell.length_a   1.000
_cell.length_b   1.000
_cell.length_c   1.000
_cell.angle_alpha   90.00
_cell.angle_beta   90.00
_cell.angle_gamma   90.00
#
_symmetry.space_group_name_H-M   'P 1'
#
loop_
_entity.id
_entity.type
_entity.pdbx_description
1 polymer ?
#
loop_
_entity_poly.entity_id
_entity_poly.type
_entity_poly.pdbx_seq_one_letter_code
_entity_poly.pdbx_strand_id
1 'polypeptide(L)'
;MVVATEEMAVYCFDTLVSHFTGDQPPAPAFEDGNHALRDRRFPPIQSKELPSLECTVSILTDYEPAEDYLDWEVGKHGLIIEFTDPDYNIRRSATYLPEVASHEGWGHIETIDTLMKKAGFHGSITESLRKKIRVTRYQSTLYTMHYGEYVAYVKKNRGAAPAINGMPVVNGFKLGR
;
A
#
# COMPACT_ATOMS: atom_id res chain seq x y z
N MET A 1 -7.08 11.05 14.65
CA MET A 1 -6.96 10.40 13.33
C MET A 1 -5.53 9.92 13.21
N VAL A 2 -5.31 8.63 12.99
CA VAL A 2 -3.95 8.10 12.75
C VAL A 2 -3.61 8.40 11.30
N VAL A 3 -2.49 9.07 11.05
CA VAL A 3 -2.05 9.45 9.71
C VAL A 3 -0.70 8.81 9.41
N ALA A 4 -0.43 8.52 8.13
CA ALA A 4 0.91 8.12 7.70
C ALA A 4 1.91 9.27 7.96
N THR A 5 3.08 8.96 8.51
CA THR A 5 4.08 9.98 8.90
C THR A 5 5.46 9.70 8.34
N GLU A 6 6.34 10.71 8.41
CA GLU A 6 7.76 10.60 8.08
C GLU A 6 8.43 9.48 8.86
N GLU A 7 8.16 9.37 10.16
CA GLU A 7 8.77 8.38 11.04
C GLU A 7 8.41 6.95 10.64
N MET A 8 7.20 6.73 10.12
CA MET A 8 6.79 5.41 9.63
C MET A 8 7.59 5.01 8.38
N ALA A 9 7.80 5.94 7.44
CA ALA A 9 8.60 5.66 6.24
C ALA A 9 10.09 5.48 6.58
N VAL A 10 10.61 6.27 7.53
CA VAL A 10 11.96 6.09 8.09
C VAL A 10 12.10 4.71 8.71
N TYR A 11 11.12 4.26 9.48
CA TYR A 11 11.12 2.92 10.09
C TYR A 11 11.17 1.79 9.04
N CYS A 12 10.44 1.93 7.94
CA CYS A 12 10.51 0.99 6.82
C CYS A 12 11.91 0.90 6.21
N PHE A 13 12.56 2.05 5.96
CA PHE A 13 13.93 2.07 5.48
C PHE A 13 14.93 1.56 6.52
N ASP A 14 14.79 1.90 7.80
CA ASP A 14 15.64 1.37 8.87
C ASP A 14 15.59 -0.16 8.90
N THR A 15 14.40 -0.76 8.78
CA THR A 15 14.25 -2.22 8.70
C THR A 15 15.00 -2.79 7.50
N LEU A 16 14.90 -2.15 6.34
CA LEU A 16 15.58 -2.59 5.12
C LEU A 16 17.10 -2.44 5.23
N VAL A 17 17.58 -1.36 5.84
CA VAL A 17 19.02 -1.11 6.08
C VAL A 17 19.58 -2.15 7.06
N SER A 18 18.90 -2.40 8.19
CA SER A 18 19.31 -3.42 9.16
C SER A 18 19.51 -4.79 8.51
N HIS A 19 18.66 -5.14 7.54
CA HIS A 19 18.85 -6.38 6.77
C HIS A 19 20.18 -6.41 6.01
N PHE A 20 20.54 -5.32 5.33
CA PHE A 20 21.77 -5.27 4.53
C PHE A 20 23.05 -5.10 5.36
N THR A 21 22.95 -4.52 6.56
CA THR A 21 24.09 -4.38 7.49
C THR A 21 24.27 -5.61 8.38
N GLY A 22 23.24 -6.46 8.51
CA GLY A 22 23.22 -7.58 9.44
C GLY A 22 22.88 -7.17 10.88
N ASP A 23 22.39 -5.95 11.08
CA ASP A 23 21.96 -5.45 12.37
C ASP A 23 20.56 -5.98 12.74
N GLN A 24 20.20 -5.88 14.02
CA GLN A 24 18.83 -6.16 14.44
C GLN A 24 17.88 -5.10 13.89
N PRO A 25 16.68 -5.49 13.41
CA PRO A 25 15.67 -4.53 12.95
C PRO A 25 15.15 -3.69 14.14
N PRO A 26 14.73 -2.44 13.89
CA PRO A 26 14.14 -1.60 14.93
C PRO A 26 12.87 -2.23 15.52
N ALA A 27 12.59 -1.95 16.80
CA ALA A 27 11.34 -2.32 17.44
C ALA A 27 10.27 -1.22 17.24
N PRO A 28 8.98 -1.56 17.14
CA PRO A 28 8.42 -2.92 17.12
C PRO A 28 8.59 -3.56 15.74
N ALA A 29 9.09 -4.80 15.68
CA ALA A 29 9.19 -5.52 14.41
C ALA A 29 7.81 -5.69 13.76
N PHE A 30 7.76 -5.76 12.42
CA PHE A 30 6.53 -6.06 11.69
C PHE A 30 5.90 -7.36 12.22
N GLU A 31 4.61 -7.32 12.54
CA GLU A 31 3.84 -8.48 12.96
C GLU A 31 3.94 -9.60 11.92
N ASP A 32 4.06 -10.85 12.39
CA ASP A 32 4.25 -12.06 11.58
C ASP A 32 5.47 -12.06 10.63
N GLY A 33 6.37 -11.08 10.79
CA GLY A 33 7.58 -10.95 9.99
C GLY A 33 7.30 -10.67 8.51
N ASN A 34 6.13 -10.13 8.15
CA ASN A 34 5.84 -9.68 6.79
C ASN A 34 6.49 -8.33 6.52
N HIS A 35 7.50 -8.31 5.65
CA HIS A 35 8.20 -7.10 5.21
C HIS A 35 8.69 -7.27 3.77
N ALA A 36 9.13 -6.18 3.14
CA ALA A 36 9.40 -6.10 1.69
C ALA A 36 10.30 -7.24 1.13
N LEU A 37 11.20 -7.79 1.94
CA LEU A 37 12.13 -8.85 1.55
C LEU A 37 11.51 -10.25 1.47
N ARG A 38 10.26 -10.43 1.92
CA ARG A 38 9.56 -11.72 1.93
C ARG A 38 8.46 -11.85 0.89
N ASP A 39 8.28 -10.83 0.04
CA ASP A 39 7.31 -10.90 -1.06
C ASP A 39 7.82 -11.83 -2.18
N ARG A 40 7.28 -13.05 -2.24
CA ARG A 40 7.70 -14.08 -3.22
C ARG A 40 7.32 -13.76 -4.67
N ARG A 41 6.54 -12.72 -4.91
CA ARG A 41 6.18 -12.29 -6.28
C ARG A 41 7.34 -11.61 -6.98
N PHE A 42 8.32 -11.13 -6.22
CA PHE A 42 9.50 -10.43 -6.72
C PHE A 42 10.78 -11.10 -6.18
N PRO A 43 11.91 -11.00 -6.90
CA PRO A 43 13.20 -11.32 -6.30
C PRO A 43 13.47 -10.40 -5.10
N PRO A 44 14.20 -10.85 -4.06
CA PRO A 44 14.59 -9.99 -2.96
C PRO A 44 15.34 -8.74 -3.45
N ILE A 45 15.02 -7.60 -2.85
CA ILE A 45 15.68 -6.32 -3.12
C ILE A 45 17.19 -6.47 -2.93
N GLN A 46 17.97 -5.99 -3.89
CA GLN A 46 19.43 -5.94 -3.80
C GLN A 46 19.90 -4.61 -3.26
N SER A 47 21.04 -4.59 -2.55
CA SER A 47 21.58 -3.36 -1.95
C SER A 47 21.77 -2.25 -2.98
N LYS A 48 22.21 -2.57 -4.20
CA LYS A 48 22.39 -1.61 -5.30
C LYS A 48 21.10 -0.90 -5.76
N GLU A 49 19.92 -1.43 -5.45
CA GLU A 49 18.63 -0.86 -5.84
C GLU A 49 18.16 0.24 -4.87
N LEU A 50 18.71 0.28 -3.65
CA LEU A 50 18.35 1.23 -2.61
C LEU A 50 18.31 2.70 -3.08
N PRO A 51 19.29 3.24 -3.84
CA PRO A 51 19.27 4.65 -4.24
C PRO A 51 18.06 5.06 -5.08
N SER A 52 17.42 4.09 -5.74
CA SER A 52 16.23 4.29 -6.57
C SER A 52 14.92 3.94 -5.88
N LEU A 53 14.96 3.44 -4.64
CA LEU A 53 13.74 3.04 -3.95
C LEU A 53 12.96 4.24 -3.43
N GLU A 54 11.65 4.02 -3.43
CA GLU A 54 10.66 4.84 -2.76
C GLU A 54 9.88 3.94 -1.80
N CYS A 55 9.62 4.43 -0.59
CA CYS A 55 8.77 3.80 0.39
C CYS A 55 7.49 4.60 0.55
N THR A 56 6.34 3.97 0.32
CA THR A 56 5.03 4.57 0.56
C THR A 56 4.32 3.82 1.68
N VAL A 57 4.00 4.55 2.75
CA VAL A 57 3.20 4.07 3.88
C VAL A 57 1.76 4.51 3.68
N SER A 58 0.83 3.55 3.71
CA SER A 58 -0.61 3.79 3.65
C SER A 58 -1.27 3.36 4.95
N ILE A 59 -1.93 4.29 5.64
CA ILE A 59 -2.72 4.01 6.83
C ILE A 59 -4.19 4.08 6.46
N LEU A 60 -4.90 2.96 6.62
CA LEU A 60 -6.31 2.83 6.29
C LEU A 60 -7.16 3.14 7.53
N THR A 61 -8.10 4.06 7.42
CA THR A 61 -8.94 4.56 8.53
C THR A 61 -10.40 4.68 8.12
N ASP A 62 -11.26 4.98 9.10
CA ASP A 62 -12.65 5.38 8.86
C ASP A 62 -13.46 4.34 8.08
N TYR A 63 -13.34 3.07 8.49
CA TYR A 63 -14.11 1.97 7.92
C TYR A 63 -15.58 2.10 8.29
N GLU A 64 -16.43 2.23 7.26
CA GLU A 64 -17.86 2.42 7.41
C GLU A 64 -18.62 1.53 6.42
N PRO A 65 -19.73 0.88 6.82
CA PRO A 65 -20.63 0.26 5.86
C PRO A 65 -21.25 1.36 4.98
N ALA A 66 -21.27 1.14 3.67
CA ALA A 66 -21.96 2.01 2.73
C ALA A 66 -23.46 1.63 2.66
N GLU A 67 -24.32 2.62 2.37
CA GLU A 67 -25.77 2.42 2.24
C GLU A 67 -26.13 1.53 1.05
N ASP A 68 -25.44 1.73 -0.07
CA ASP A 68 -25.52 0.90 -1.26
C ASP A 68 -24.18 0.86 -2.01
N TYR A 69 -24.14 0.20 -3.17
CA TYR A 69 -22.92 0.00 -3.93
C TYR A 69 -22.39 1.27 -4.64
N LEU A 70 -23.14 2.36 -4.61
CA LEU A 70 -22.80 3.68 -5.14
C LEU A 70 -22.44 4.69 -4.03
N ASP A 71 -22.69 4.37 -2.76
CA ASP A 71 -22.48 5.25 -1.61
C ASP A 71 -20.98 5.37 -1.22
N TRP A 72 -20.20 5.95 -2.13
CA TRP A 72 -18.79 6.26 -1.95
C TRP A 72 -18.32 7.33 -2.95
N GLU A 73 -17.10 7.85 -2.76
CA GLU A 73 -16.57 8.95 -3.55
C GLU A 73 -15.26 8.54 -4.22
N VAL A 74 -15.20 8.69 -5.54
CA VAL A 74 -14.03 8.33 -6.36
C VAL A 74 -12.83 9.19 -5.96
N GLY A 75 -11.67 8.55 -5.75
CA GLY A 75 -10.44 9.21 -5.34
C GLY A 75 -10.35 9.54 -3.85
N LYS A 76 -11.42 9.30 -3.08
CA LYS A 76 -11.45 9.50 -1.62
C LYS A 76 -11.62 8.20 -0.85
N HIS A 77 -12.55 7.34 -1.30
CA HIS A 77 -12.86 6.10 -0.60
C HIS A 77 -12.21 4.89 -1.27
N GLY A 78 -11.53 4.09 -0.45
CA GLY A 78 -11.22 2.70 -0.76
C GLY A 78 -12.43 1.83 -0.45
N LEU A 79 -12.51 0.67 -1.08
CA LEU A 79 -13.67 -0.20 -1.01
C LEU A 79 -13.26 -1.61 -0.65
N ILE A 80 -14.00 -2.24 0.26
CA ILE A 80 -14.06 -3.70 0.42
C ILE A 80 -15.46 -4.12 0.00
N ILE A 81 -15.56 -5.04 -0.96
CA ILE A 81 -16.83 -5.66 -1.32
C ILE A 81 -16.91 -7.08 -0.80
N GLU A 82 -18.11 -7.51 -0.44
CA GLU A 82 -18.41 -8.88 -0.06
C GLU A 82 -19.76 -9.31 -0.63
N PHE A 83 -19.81 -10.49 -1.25
CA PHE A 83 -21.04 -11.06 -1.79
C PHE A 83 -20.96 -12.58 -1.88
N THR A 84 -22.11 -13.23 -2.05
CA THR A 84 -22.19 -14.65 -2.36
C THR A 84 -22.35 -14.83 -3.87
N ASP A 85 -21.46 -15.60 -4.47
CA ASP A 85 -21.55 -16.03 -5.86
C ASP A 85 -22.86 -16.82 -6.06
N PRO A 86 -23.80 -16.36 -6.91
CA PRO A 86 -25.09 -17.01 -7.07
C PRO A 86 -25.01 -18.39 -7.73
N ASP A 87 -23.98 -18.65 -8.54
CA ASP A 87 -23.87 -19.88 -9.32
C ASP A 87 -23.20 -20.99 -8.50
N TYR A 88 -22.22 -20.62 -7.67
CA TYR A 88 -21.42 -21.57 -6.89
C TYR A 88 -21.71 -21.54 -5.38
N ASN A 89 -22.54 -20.60 -4.92
CA ASN A 89 -22.86 -20.39 -3.51
C ASN A 89 -21.60 -20.22 -2.62
N ILE A 90 -20.56 -19.57 -3.16
CA ILE A 90 -19.32 -19.28 -2.43
C ILE A 90 -19.23 -17.80 -2.07
N ARG A 91 -18.69 -17.50 -0.88
CA ARG A 91 -18.42 -16.11 -0.49
C ARG A 91 -17.19 -15.59 -1.22
N ARG A 92 -17.29 -14.37 -1.74
CA ARG A 92 -16.23 -13.65 -2.43
C ARG A 92 -16.00 -12.29 -1.78
N SER A 93 -14.75 -11.83 -1.83
CA SER A 93 -14.38 -10.50 -1.39
C SER A 93 -13.21 -9.97 -2.22
N ALA A 94 -13.18 -8.65 -2.41
CA ALA A 94 -12.07 -7.94 -3.01
C ALA A 94 -11.97 -6.54 -2.40
N THR A 95 -10.78 -5.95 -2.52
CA THR A 95 -10.51 -4.59 -2.07
C THR A 95 -9.79 -3.78 -3.15
N TYR A 96 -10.11 -2.48 -3.17
CA TYR A 96 -9.33 -1.45 -3.85
C TYR A 96 -9.04 -0.30 -2.89
N LEU A 97 -7.82 0.23 -2.99
CA LEU A 97 -7.40 1.44 -2.28
C LEU A 97 -8.05 2.69 -2.90
N PRO A 98 -8.14 3.81 -2.16
CA PRO A 98 -8.80 5.03 -2.63
C PRO A 98 -8.37 5.55 -4.00
N GLU A 99 -7.09 5.40 -4.34
CA GLU A 99 -6.48 5.89 -5.56
C GLU A 99 -6.78 5.04 -6.81
N VAL A 100 -7.22 3.79 -6.65
CA VAL A 100 -7.31 2.87 -7.79
C VAL A 100 -8.35 3.32 -8.82
N ALA A 101 -9.57 3.64 -8.37
CA ALA A 101 -10.65 4.01 -9.27
C ALA A 101 -10.34 5.32 -10.04
N SER A 102 -9.77 6.30 -9.36
CA SER A 102 -9.41 7.58 -9.98
C SER A 102 -8.24 7.44 -10.96
N HIS A 103 -7.22 6.64 -10.63
CA HIS A 103 -6.08 6.39 -11.52
C HIS A 103 -6.49 5.68 -12.82
N GLU A 104 -7.43 4.75 -12.74
CA GLU A 104 -7.93 4.03 -13.91
C GLU A 104 -9.01 4.82 -14.68
N GLY A 105 -9.49 5.93 -14.13
CA GLY A 105 -10.59 6.72 -14.72
C GLY A 105 -11.96 6.05 -14.61
N TRP A 106 -12.12 5.12 -13.68
CA TRP A 106 -13.36 4.36 -13.49
C TRP A 106 -14.40 5.14 -12.70
N GLY A 107 -15.66 5.06 -13.16
CA GLY A 107 -16.82 5.48 -12.37
C GLY A 107 -17.29 4.40 -11.39
N HIS A 108 -18.39 4.66 -10.69
CA HIS A 108 -18.89 3.76 -9.64
C HIS A 108 -19.20 2.34 -10.16
N ILE A 109 -19.95 2.23 -11.26
CA ILE A 109 -20.35 0.94 -11.83
C ILE A 109 -19.14 0.13 -12.26
N GLU A 110 -18.22 0.75 -13.00
CA GLU A 110 -17.04 0.07 -13.52
C GLU A 110 -16.12 -0.40 -12.38
N THR A 111 -15.96 0.40 -11.33
CA THR A 111 -15.18 0.02 -10.15
C THR A 111 -15.79 -1.17 -9.42
N ILE A 112 -17.12 -1.19 -9.23
CA ILE A 112 -17.80 -2.34 -8.60
C ILE A 112 -17.67 -3.59 -9.47
N ASP A 113 -17.87 -3.47 -10.78
CA ASP A 113 -17.79 -4.61 -11.70
C ASP A 113 -16.37 -5.20 -11.76
N THR A 114 -15.34 -4.36 -11.76
CA THR A 114 -13.93 -4.78 -11.72
C THR A 114 -13.55 -5.38 -10.36
N LEU A 115 -14.06 -4.85 -9.25
CA LEU A 115 -13.92 -5.47 -7.92
C LEU A 115 -14.54 -6.86 -7.87
N MET A 116 -15.74 -7.04 -8.42
CA MET A 116 -16.39 -8.36 -8.48
C MET A 116 -15.55 -9.36 -9.28
N LYS A 117 -15.01 -8.94 -10.44
CA LYS A 117 -14.09 -9.76 -11.25
C LYS A 117 -12.80 -10.08 -10.49
N LYS A 118 -12.24 -9.09 -9.77
CA LYS A 118 -11.07 -9.27 -8.91
C LYS A 118 -11.31 -10.24 -7.76
N ALA A 119 -12.54 -10.32 -7.25
CA ALA A 119 -12.97 -11.32 -6.28
C ALA A 119 -13.14 -12.74 -6.90
N GLY A 120 -12.83 -12.88 -8.19
CA GLY A 120 -12.90 -14.12 -8.96
C GLY A 120 -14.28 -14.44 -9.52
N PHE A 121 -15.21 -13.48 -9.55
CA PHE A 121 -16.51 -13.69 -10.19
C PHE A 121 -16.42 -13.51 -11.70
N HIS A 122 -16.89 -14.51 -12.45
CA HIS A 122 -16.82 -14.54 -13.90
C HIS A 122 -18.20 -14.62 -14.58
N GLY A 123 -19.28 -14.61 -13.78
CA GLY A 123 -20.65 -14.61 -14.27
C GLY A 123 -21.11 -13.23 -14.77
N SER A 124 -22.36 -13.17 -15.25
CA SER A 124 -22.97 -11.91 -15.67
C SER A 124 -23.26 -11.01 -14.47
N ILE A 125 -22.72 -9.80 -14.47
CA ILE A 125 -22.96 -8.82 -13.42
C ILE A 125 -24.24 -8.05 -13.75
N THR A 126 -25.27 -8.26 -12.94
CA THR A 126 -26.59 -7.63 -13.11
C THR A 126 -26.84 -6.60 -12.02
N GLU A 127 -27.77 -5.69 -12.26
CA GLU A 127 -28.17 -4.68 -11.27
C GLU A 127 -28.67 -5.30 -9.97
N SER A 128 -29.43 -6.40 -10.04
CA SER A 128 -29.92 -7.10 -8.86
C SER A 128 -28.80 -7.75 -8.06
N LEU A 129 -27.70 -8.13 -8.72
CA LEU A 129 -26.51 -8.65 -8.05
C LEU A 129 -25.70 -7.53 -7.39
N ARG A 130 -25.54 -6.38 -8.05
CA ARG A 130 -24.89 -5.20 -7.45
C ARG A 130 -25.60 -4.76 -6.17
N LYS A 131 -26.93 -4.70 -6.18
CA LYS A 131 -27.74 -4.37 -4.99
C LYS A 131 -27.61 -5.36 -3.83
N LYS A 132 -27.05 -6.55 -4.05
CA LYS A 132 -26.84 -7.57 -3.02
C LYS A 132 -25.43 -7.58 -2.45
N ILE A 133 -24.50 -6.81 -3.02
CA ILE A 133 -23.15 -6.74 -2.48
C ILE A 133 -23.17 -5.90 -1.21
N ARG A 134 -22.41 -6.31 -0.21
CA ARG A 134 -22.05 -5.46 0.92
C ARG A 134 -20.82 -4.66 0.54
N VAL A 135 -20.87 -3.35 0.73
CA VAL A 135 -19.73 -2.46 0.54
C VAL A 135 -19.34 -1.86 1.89
N THR A 136 -18.05 -1.93 2.20
CA THR A 136 -17.42 -1.16 3.26
C THR A 136 -16.52 -0.13 2.59
N ARG A 137 -16.75 1.15 2.85
CA ARG A 137 -15.88 2.23 2.41
C ARG A 137 -14.88 2.59 3.52
N TYR A 138 -13.71 3.05 3.14
CA TYR A 138 -12.69 3.53 4.07
C TYR A 138 -11.86 4.63 3.43
N GLN A 139 -11.12 5.38 4.22
CA GLN A 139 -10.18 6.39 3.73
C GLN A 139 -8.75 5.91 3.97
N SER A 140 -7.78 6.55 3.31
CA SER A 140 -6.37 6.34 3.62
C SER A 140 -5.62 7.66 3.69
N THR A 141 -4.53 7.63 4.44
CA THR A 141 -3.50 8.67 4.37
C THR A 141 -2.20 8.03 3.89
N LEU A 142 -1.48 8.76 3.05
CA LEU A 142 -0.25 8.30 2.40
C LEU A 142 0.92 9.20 2.83
N TYR A 143 2.05 8.57 3.08
CA TYR A 143 3.34 9.25 3.18
C TYR A 143 4.36 8.52 2.31
N THR A 144 5.01 9.25 1.43
CA THR A 144 6.00 8.71 0.49
C THR A 144 7.36 9.33 0.79
N MET A 145 8.40 8.49 0.81
CA MET A 145 9.78 8.89 1.03
C MET A 145 10.69 8.20 0.03
N HIS A 146 11.52 8.96 -0.67
CA HIS A 146 12.63 8.42 -1.45
C HIS A 146 13.81 8.07 -0.56
N TYR A 147 14.61 7.08 -0.94
CA TYR A 147 15.80 6.70 -0.18
C TYR A 147 16.79 7.88 0.02
N GLY A 148 16.88 8.80 -0.95
CA GLY A 148 17.69 10.01 -0.80
C GLY A 148 17.23 10.93 0.34
N GLU A 149 15.92 11.03 0.56
CA GLU A 149 15.33 11.80 1.65
C GLU A 149 15.57 11.10 2.99
N TYR A 150 15.43 9.77 3.03
CA TYR A 150 15.81 8.97 4.18
C TYR A 150 17.28 9.18 4.57
N VAL A 151 18.21 9.14 3.61
CA VAL A 151 19.65 9.39 3.87
C VAL A 151 19.86 10.80 4.44
N ALA A 152 19.18 11.81 3.89
CA ALA A 152 19.25 13.17 4.40
C ALA A 152 18.69 13.27 5.84
N TYR A 153 17.57 12.61 6.11
CA TYR A 153 16.97 12.51 7.44
C TYR A 153 17.93 11.88 8.44
N VAL A 154 18.52 10.72 8.11
CA VAL A 154 19.47 10.03 9.01
C VAL A 154 20.71 10.88 9.25
N LYS A 155 21.27 11.51 8.22
CA LYS A 155 22.44 12.39 8.39
C LYS A 155 22.13 13.57 9.31
N LYS A 156 20.96 14.20 9.15
CA LYS A 156 20.52 15.35 9.96
C LYS A 156 20.26 14.95 11.41
N ASN A 157 19.57 13.84 11.64
CA ASN A 157 19.05 13.48 12.97
C ASN A 157 19.94 12.49 13.74
N ARG A 158 20.77 11.70 13.04
CA ARG A 158 21.61 10.62 13.61
C ARG A 158 23.10 10.76 13.29
N GLY A 159 23.49 11.81 12.55
CA GLY A 159 24.89 12.23 12.38
C GLY A 159 25.65 11.60 11.20
N ALA A 160 25.27 10.41 10.73
CA ALA A 160 25.94 9.75 9.61
C ALA A 160 24.95 9.04 8.69
N ALA A 161 25.20 9.07 7.38
CA ALA A 161 24.42 8.29 6.42
C ALA A 161 24.61 6.79 6.66
N PRO A 162 23.60 5.93 6.39
CA PRO A 162 23.75 4.50 6.53
C PRO A 162 24.86 3.95 5.61
N ALA A 163 25.77 3.16 6.18
CA ALA A 163 26.84 2.49 5.45
C ALA A 163 26.41 1.07 5.09
N ILE A 164 26.22 0.80 3.79
CA ILE A 164 25.68 -0.48 3.31
C ILE A 164 26.70 -1.13 2.37
N ASN A 165 27.05 -2.38 2.64
CA ASN A 165 28.02 -3.12 1.84
C ASN A 165 27.53 -3.28 0.38
N GLY A 166 28.39 -2.95 -0.58
CA GLY A 166 28.09 -3.07 -2.01
C GLY A 166 27.27 -1.92 -2.60
N MET A 167 26.95 -0.88 -1.81
CA MET A 167 26.35 0.35 -2.33
C MET A 167 27.41 1.28 -2.95
N PRO A 168 27.18 1.83 -4.15
CA PRO A 168 28.00 2.93 -4.65
C PRO A 168 27.90 4.12 -3.69
N VAL A 169 29.01 4.82 -3.45
CA VAL A 169 28.99 6.09 -2.71
C VAL A 169 28.17 7.09 -3.54
N VAL A 170 26.92 7.34 -3.13
CA VAL A 170 26.05 8.28 -3.84
C VAL A 170 26.48 9.70 -3.48
N ASN A 171 27.42 10.25 -4.27
CA ASN A 171 27.74 11.66 -4.25
C ASN A 171 26.63 12.43 -4.96
N GLY A 172 25.67 12.95 -4.20
CA GLY A 172 24.76 13.99 -4.65
C GLY A 172 23.38 13.51 -5.08
N PHE A 173 22.48 13.41 -4.10
CA PHE A 173 21.05 13.60 -4.40
C PHE A 173 20.82 15.11 -4.53
N LYS A 174 20.48 15.59 -5.72
CA LYS A 174 19.96 16.95 -5.89
C LYS A 174 18.49 16.90 -5.51
N LEU A 175 18.10 17.63 -4.47
CA LEU A 175 16.70 17.86 -4.14
C LEU A 175 16.03 18.48 -5.37
N GLY A 176 15.08 17.75 -5.98
CA GLY A 176 14.19 18.32 -6.99
C GLY A 176 13.42 19.47 -6.35
N ARG A 177 13.33 20.59 -7.07
CA ARG A 177 12.56 21.77 -6.64
C ARG A 177 11.07 21.49 -6.60
#